data_AF-A0A402CYR2-F1
#
_entry.id   AF-A0A402CYR2-F1
#
_cell.length_a   1.000
_cell.length_b   1.000
_cell.length_c   1.000
_cell.angle_alpha   90.00
_cell.angle_beta   90.00
_cell.angle_gamma   90.00
#
_symmetry.space_group_name_H-M   'P 1'
#
loop_
_entity.id
_entity.type
_entity.pdbx_description
1 polymer ?
#
loop_
_entity_poly.entity_id
_entity_poly.type
_entity_poly.pdbx_seq_one_letter_code
_entity_poly.pdbx_strand_id
1 'polypeptide(L)'
;MGIYEHLKHFGGKPVVNWESGDFLENPSKMAYRISISWEENDADAKWTDKFSQFLSEPNVGEVTAIIVGPWEGAMDSSGASESAVEALVAAHGKLPNLQALFVGEILAEEAEISWIQQSDLSALFNAYPLLETFYARGGNGLNLGSPTHALLKTLVVQSGGLDAEVVREVLGASLPALEHLELWLGDSSYGATTTVDDLGPLLSGALFPGLKYLGLCDAEISDEIAAAIATAPILGQIEVLDLSLGTLGDDGALALISAPSLGKLRHLDIHHHYVTPEVVERLLALPISVDATGPETAHDDEDRYVAVSE
;
A
#
# COMPACT_ATOMS: atom_id res chain seq x y z
N MET A 1 -2.10 -0.49 -9.58
CA MET A 1 -3.12 0.41 -8.97
C MET A 1 -2.43 1.76 -8.80
N GLY A 2 -2.98 2.86 -9.32
CA GLY A 2 -2.27 4.16 -9.33
C GLY A 2 -2.64 5.08 -8.16
N ILE A 3 -1.92 6.21 -8.05
CA ILE A 3 -2.21 7.31 -7.11
C ILE A 3 -2.97 8.48 -7.77
N TYR A 4 -3.41 8.30 -9.02
CA TYR A 4 -4.00 9.37 -9.84
C TYR A 4 -5.54 9.31 -9.94
N GLU A 5 -6.16 8.23 -9.46
CA GLU A 5 -7.61 8.11 -9.41
C GLU A 5 -8.06 7.50 -8.09
N HIS A 6 -9.24 7.91 -7.64
CA HIS A 6 -9.88 7.33 -6.49
C HIS A 6 -10.27 5.87 -6.73
N LEU A 7 -10.14 5.05 -5.69
CA LEU A 7 -10.66 3.70 -5.67
C LEU A 7 -12.17 3.71 -5.90
N LYS A 8 -12.57 2.87 -6.86
CA LYS A 8 -13.98 2.58 -7.15
C LYS A 8 -14.51 1.47 -6.25
N HIS A 9 -13.63 0.61 -5.74
CA HIS A 9 -13.95 -0.45 -4.80
C HIS A 9 -12.88 -0.57 -3.71
N PHE A 10 -13.29 -0.85 -2.48
CA PHE A 10 -12.41 -1.10 -1.35
C PHE A 10 -13.06 -2.09 -0.37
N GLY A 11 -12.29 -3.04 0.17
CA GLY A 11 -12.83 -4.12 1.02
C GLY A 11 -13.92 -4.96 0.32
N GLY A 12 -13.83 -5.12 -1.00
CA GLY A 12 -14.83 -5.82 -1.82
C GLY A 12 -16.17 -5.08 -2.01
N LYS A 13 -16.21 -3.78 -1.70
CA LYS A 13 -17.43 -2.94 -1.74
C LYS A 13 -17.23 -1.75 -2.66
N PRO A 14 -18.27 -1.26 -3.36
CA PRO A 14 -18.20 0.01 -4.06
C PRO A 14 -17.92 1.16 -3.08
N VAL A 15 -17.12 2.12 -3.51
CA VAL A 15 -16.77 3.30 -2.72
C VAL A 15 -17.76 4.43 -2.98
N VAL A 16 -18.17 5.12 -1.92
CA VAL A 16 -18.96 6.35 -1.97
C VAL A 16 -18.26 7.44 -1.16
N ASN A 17 -18.28 8.67 -1.66
CA ASN A 17 -17.86 9.83 -0.88
C ASN A 17 -19.01 10.18 0.07
N TRP A 18 -18.71 10.34 1.36
CA TRP A 18 -19.68 10.79 2.34
C TRP A 18 -19.47 12.26 2.67
N GLU A 19 -20.53 13.05 2.50
CA GLU A 19 -20.56 14.47 2.83
C GLU A 19 -21.49 14.77 4.01
N SER A 20 -21.28 15.92 4.65
CA SER A 20 -22.16 16.37 5.73
C SER A 20 -23.60 16.49 5.24
N GLY A 21 -24.51 15.76 5.87
CA GLY A 21 -25.93 15.72 5.49
C GLY A 21 -26.31 14.51 4.62
N ASP A 22 -25.35 13.68 4.20
CA ASP A 22 -25.63 12.41 3.52
C ASP A 22 -26.06 11.32 4.51
N PHE A 23 -27.00 10.48 4.08
CA PHE A 23 -27.43 9.31 4.83
C PHE A 23 -26.56 8.09 4.52
N LEU A 24 -26.39 7.20 5.50
CA LEU A 24 -25.72 5.92 5.27
C LEU A 24 -26.65 4.90 4.59
N GLU A 25 -26.64 4.90 3.26
CA GLU A 25 -27.39 3.92 2.48
C GLU A 25 -26.71 2.54 2.45
N ASN A 26 -27.33 1.54 3.10
CA ASN A 26 -26.82 0.17 3.21
C ASN A 26 -25.36 0.09 3.72
N PRO A 27 -25.08 0.51 4.98
CA PRO A 27 -23.71 0.76 5.44
C PRO A 27 -22.79 -0.46 5.39
N SER A 28 -23.35 -1.67 5.50
CA SER A 28 -22.61 -2.94 5.39
C SER A 28 -22.16 -3.30 3.97
N LYS A 29 -22.66 -2.60 2.94
CA LYS A 29 -22.40 -2.90 1.52
C LYS A 29 -21.54 -1.84 0.82
N MET A 30 -21.25 -0.73 1.49
CA MET A 30 -20.47 0.38 0.94
C MET A 30 -19.14 0.52 1.67
N ALA A 31 -18.15 1.09 0.98
CA ALA A 31 -16.96 1.68 1.58
C ALA A 31 -17.13 3.20 1.56
N TYR A 32 -17.02 3.84 2.73
CA TYR A 32 -17.24 5.29 2.84
C TYR A 32 -15.91 6.02 2.86
N ARG A 33 -15.70 6.90 1.88
CA ARG A 33 -14.59 7.86 1.87
C ARG A 33 -15.02 9.12 2.61
N ILE A 34 -14.19 9.55 3.54
CA ILE A 34 -14.34 10.80 4.28
C ILE A 34 -13.08 11.62 4.04
N SER A 35 -13.25 12.81 3.49
CA SER A 35 -12.16 13.68 3.04
C SER A 35 -12.50 15.15 3.28
N ILE A 36 -11.46 15.95 3.44
CA ILE A 36 -11.51 17.42 3.38
C ILE A 36 -11.14 17.85 1.96
N SER A 37 -12.02 18.61 1.31
CA SER A 37 -11.74 19.26 0.04
C SER A 37 -10.85 20.49 0.20
N TRP A 38 -10.29 21.01 -0.90
CA TRP A 38 -9.55 22.27 -0.91
C TRP A 38 -10.36 23.44 -0.32
N GLU A 39 -11.63 23.56 -0.69
CA GLU A 39 -12.53 24.63 -0.18
C GLU A 39 -12.77 24.51 1.33
N GLU A 40 -12.92 23.27 1.83
CA GLU A 40 -13.05 22.99 3.26
C GLU A 40 -11.74 23.28 4.00
N ASN A 41 -10.58 22.95 3.42
CA ASN A 41 -9.27 23.23 4.00
C ASN A 41 -9.02 24.74 4.12
N ASP A 42 -9.30 25.51 3.07
CA ASP A 42 -9.22 26.99 3.07
C ASP A 42 -10.17 27.64 4.09
N ALA A 43 -11.25 26.94 4.44
CA ALA A 43 -12.22 27.35 5.46
C ALA A 43 -11.88 26.82 6.87
N ASP A 44 -10.68 26.30 7.08
CA ASP A 44 -10.20 25.71 8.34
C ASP A 44 -11.06 24.54 8.86
N ALA A 45 -11.81 23.85 7.99
CA ALA A 45 -12.59 22.69 8.37
C ALA A 45 -11.70 21.54 8.87
N LYS A 46 -12.25 20.69 9.75
CA LYS A 46 -11.54 19.57 10.35
C LYS A 46 -12.14 18.25 9.92
N TRP A 47 -11.27 17.31 9.53
CA TRP A 47 -11.68 15.95 9.20
C TRP A 47 -12.40 15.30 10.38
N THR A 48 -11.92 15.57 11.60
CA THR A 48 -12.50 15.06 12.86
C THR A 48 -13.93 15.54 13.10
N ASP A 49 -14.28 16.77 12.71
CA ASP A 49 -15.66 17.28 12.79
C ASP A 49 -16.58 16.55 11.82
N LYS A 50 -16.11 16.33 10.58
CA LYS A 50 -16.85 15.58 9.55
C LYS A 50 -17.03 14.12 9.97
N PHE A 51 -15.99 13.50 10.51
CA PHE A 51 -16.05 12.13 11.03
C PHE A 51 -16.99 12.02 12.25
N SER A 52 -17.01 13.01 13.14
CA SER A 52 -17.95 13.05 14.27
C SER A 52 -19.41 13.07 13.80
N GLN A 53 -19.71 13.81 12.74
CA GLN A 53 -21.03 13.82 12.10
C GLN A 53 -21.36 12.47 11.46
N PHE A 54 -20.42 11.85 10.74
CA PHE A 54 -20.56 10.48 10.21
C PHE A 54 -20.90 9.47 11.33
N LEU A 55 -20.21 9.57 12.47
CA LEU A 55 -20.46 8.75 13.67
C LEU A 55 -21.79 9.03 14.38
N SER A 56 -22.53 10.06 13.96
CA SER A 56 -23.88 10.38 14.47
C SER A 56 -24.99 9.81 13.60
N GLU A 57 -24.67 9.33 12.40
CA GLU A 57 -25.64 8.77 11.48
C GLU A 57 -26.27 7.47 12.02
N PRO A 58 -27.58 7.26 11.79
CA PRO A 58 -28.24 6.00 12.12
C PRO A 58 -27.54 4.81 11.44
N ASN A 59 -27.42 3.71 12.17
CA ASN A 59 -26.82 2.46 11.69
C ASN A 59 -25.32 2.55 11.34
N VAL A 60 -24.58 3.56 11.81
CA VAL A 60 -23.11 3.63 11.60
C VAL A 60 -22.38 2.37 12.08
N GLY A 61 -22.92 1.66 13.07
CA GLY A 61 -22.35 0.39 13.53
C GLY A 61 -22.39 -0.75 12.51
N GLU A 62 -23.12 -0.61 11.40
CA GLU A 62 -23.11 -1.56 10.28
C GLU A 62 -21.99 -1.28 9.27
N VAL A 63 -21.28 -0.14 9.38
CA VAL A 63 -20.17 0.21 8.48
C VAL A 63 -19.06 -0.83 8.62
N THR A 64 -18.55 -1.26 7.47
CA THR A 64 -17.52 -2.31 7.38
C THR A 64 -16.26 -1.86 6.65
N ALA A 65 -16.29 -0.73 5.93
CA ALA A 65 -15.13 -0.21 5.22
C ALA A 65 -15.10 1.32 5.25
N ILE A 66 -13.96 1.88 5.61
CA ILE A 66 -13.72 3.33 5.66
C ILE A 66 -12.44 3.65 4.89
N ILE A 67 -12.48 4.76 4.15
CA ILE A 67 -11.31 5.38 3.56
C ILE A 67 -11.17 6.80 4.11
N VAL A 68 -10.00 7.10 4.66
CA VAL A 68 -9.58 8.43 5.07
C VAL A 68 -8.90 9.05 3.86
N GLY A 69 -9.56 10.02 3.22
CA GLY A 69 -8.94 10.86 2.19
C GLY A 69 -8.11 11.98 2.85
N PRO A 70 -7.90 13.12 2.15
CA PRO A 70 -7.20 14.25 2.74
C PRO A 70 -7.80 14.69 4.08
N TRP A 71 -6.95 14.92 5.08
CA TRP A 71 -7.28 15.58 6.35
C TRP A 71 -6.84 17.05 6.32
N GLU A 72 -7.17 17.81 7.36
CA GLU A 72 -6.74 19.20 7.48
C GLU A 72 -5.21 19.35 7.38
N GLY A 73 -4.72 20.18 6.46
CA GLY A 73 -3.28 20.38 6.24
C GLY A 73 -2.55 19.23 5.53
N ALA A 74 -3.26 18.21 5.04
CA ALA A 74 -2.65 17.13 4.26
C ALA A 74 -2.12 17.63 2.91
N MET A 75 -2.85 18.55 2.27
CA MET A 75 -2.56 19.04 0.91
C MET A 75 -1.38 20.01 0.82
N ASP A 76 -0.94 20.58 1.95
CA ASP A 76 0.15 21.55 2.04
C ASP A 76 1.26 21.13 3.02
N SER A 77 1.25 19.85 3.43
CA SER A 77 2.16 19.26 4.42
C SER A 77 2.13 19.92 5.81
N SER A 78 1.15 20.77 6.11
CA SER A 78 1.07 21.47 7.41
C SER A 78 0.42 20.63 8.52
N GLY A 79 -0.23 19.51 8.16
CA GLY A 79 -0.94 18.65 9.10
C GLY A 79 -0.63 17.16 8.91
N ALA A 80 -0.43 16.46 10.03
CA ALA A 80 -0.25 15.00 10.07
C ALA A 80 -1.57 14.27 10.37
N SER A 81 -1.63 12.97 10.07
CA SER A 81 -2.83 12.14 10.27
C SER A 81 -3.23 11.88 11.74
N GLU A 82 -2.45 12.37 12.71
CA GLU A 82 -2.59 12.08 14.14
C GLU A 82 -4.03 12.29 14.65
N SER A 83 -4.61 13.47 14.40
CA SER A 83 -5.99 13.78 14.82
C SER A 83 -7.04 12.82 14.22
N ALA A 84 -6.87 12.42 12.95
CA ALA A 84 -7.76 11.49 12.28
C ALA A 84 -7.63 10.07 12.88
N VAL A 85 -6.39 9.65 13.18
CA VAL A 85 -6.10 8.35 13.79
C VAL A 85 -6.64 8.27 15.21
N GLU A 86 -6.43 9.30 16.04
CA GLU A 86 -6.99 9.37 17.40
C GLU A 86 -8.51 9.28 17.38
N ALA A 87 -9.16 10.00 16.46
CA ALA A 87 -10.62 9.96 16.32
C ALA A 87 -11.11 8.57 15.90
N LEU A 88 -10.42 7.91 14.97
CA LEU A 88 -10.71 6.52 14.58
C LEU A 88 -10.56 5.57 15.76
N VAL A 89 -9.48 5.65 16.55
CA VAL A 89 -9.29 4.79 17.74
C VAL A 89 -10.40 5.03 18.77
N ALA A 90 -10.76 6.29 19.02
CA ALA A 90 -11.86 6.64 19.93
C ALA A 90 -13.22 6.10 19.45
N ALA A 91 -13.40 5.93 18.14
CA ALA A 91 -14.64 5.45 17.53
C ALA A 91 -14.83 3.91 17.55
N HIS A 92 -13.86 3.13 18.03
CA HIS A 92 -13.91 1.66 17.97
C HIS A 92 -15.24 1.04 18.46
N GLY A 93 -15.82 1.58 19.54
CA GLY A 93 -17.10 1.09 20.09
C GLY A 93 -18.33 1.40 19.22
N LYS A 94 -18.24 2.40 18.33
CA LYS A 94 -19.30 2.75 17.36
C LYS A 94 -19.14 2.04 16.02
N LEU A 95 -17.93 1.58 15.70
CA LEU A 95 -17.59 0.91 14.44
C LEU A 95 -17.16 -0.56 14.68
N PRO A 96 -17.97 -1.39 15.37
CA PRO A 96 -17.54 -2.71 15.82
C PRO A 96 -17.34 -3.71 14.67
N ASN A 97 -17.84 -3.41 13.48
CA ASN A 97 -17.82 -4.28 12.31
C ASN A 97 -16.79 -3.84 11.25
N LEU A 98 -15.90 -2.90 11.57
CA LEU A 98 -14.91 -2.42 10.60
C LEU A 98 -13.95 -3.55 10.18
N GLN A 99 -13.88 -3.79 8.88
CA GLN A 99 -13.12 -4.87 8.23
C GLN A 99 -12.08 -4.34 7.25
N ALA A 100 -12.28 -3.15 6.68
CA ALA A 100 -11.33 -2.53 5.76
C ALA A 100 -11.09 -1.07 6.14
N LEU A 101 -9.83 -0.67 6.21
CA LEU A 101 -9.43 0.71 6.51
C LEU A 101 -8.28 1.14 5.59
N PHE A 102 -8.46 2.26 4.89
CA PHE A 102 -7.40 2.92 4.14
C PHE A 102 -7.14 4.29 4.77
N VAL A 103 -5.93 4.51 5.28
CA VAL A 103 -5.48 5.81 5.79
C VAL A 103 -4.66 6.55 4.72
N GLY A 104 -5.15 7.70 4.27
CA GLY A 104 -4.41 8.61 3.38
C GLY A 104 -4.63 8.35 1.89
N GLU A 105 -5.84 8.03 1.45
CA GLU A 105 -6.15 8.03 0.01
C GLU A 105 -6.17 9.47 -0.53
N ILE A 106 -4.98 10.00 -0.74
CA ILE A 106 -4.70 11.34 -1.26
C ILE A 106 -4.12 11.16 -2.66
N LEU A 107 -4.73 11.78 -3.65
CA LEU A 107 -4.28 11.68 -5.04
C LEU A 107 -3.07 12.57 -5.29
N ALA A 108 -2.27 12.23 -6.31
CA ALA A 108 -1.12 13.06 -6.73
C ALA A 108 -1.51 14.51 -7.08
N GLU A 109 -2.76 14.74 -7.53
CA GLU A 109 -3.28 16.09 -7.79
C GLU A 109 -3.60 16.87 -6.50
N GLU A 110 -3.83 16.17 -5.39
CA GLU A 110 -4.14 16.77 -4.09
C GLU A 110 -2.86 17.01 -3.27
N ALA A 111 -1.97 16.01 -3.22
CA ALA A 111 -0.60 16.15 -2.73
C ALA A 111 0.29 15.04 -3.31
N GLU A 112 1.52 15.42 -3.57
CA GLU A 112 2.67 14.54 -3.79
C GLU A 112 2.77 13.49 -2.66
N ILE A 113 3.04 12.23 -2.99
CA ILE A 113 3.03 11.13 -1.99
C ILE A 113 4.09 11.36 -0.90
N SER A 114 5.20 11.99 -1.27
CA SER A 114 6.33 12.39 -0.42
C SER A 114 6.00 13.59 0.46
N TRP A 115 4.87 14.25 0.27
CA TRP A 115 4.41 15.37 1.11
C TRP A 115 3.46 14.91 2.21
N ILE A 116 2.84 13.73 2.04
CA ILE A 116 1.87 13.19 2.99
C ILE A 116 2.54 12.91 4.34
N GLN A 117 2.06 13.60 5.38
CA GLN A 117 2.52 13.42 6.76
C GLN A 117 1.63 12.41 7.51
N GLN A 118 2.14 11.21 7.72
CA GLN A 118 1.49 10.19 8.54
C GLN A 118 1.78 10.38 10.04
N SER A 119 1.33 9.41 10.83
CA SER A 119 1.52 9.35 12.28
C SER A 119 1.62 7.88 12.72
N ASP A 120 1.60 7.64 14.03
CA ASP A 120 1.51 6.29 14.59
C ASP A 120 0.13 5.67 14.35
N LEU A 121 0.07 4.69 13.44
CA LEU A 121 -1.13 3.95 13.07
C LEU A 121 -1.32 2.67 13.89
N SER A 122 -0.37 2.32 14.76
CA SER A 122 -0.31 1.02 15.46
C SER A 122 -1.55 0.75 16.32
N ALA A 123 -2.13 1.79 16.91
CA ALA A 123 -3.31 1.70 17.75
C ALA A 123 -4.56 1.23 16.98
N LEU A 124 -4.62 1.44 15.66
CA LEU A 124 -5.76 1.06 14.83
C LEU A 124 -5.95 -0.46 14.78
N PHE A 125 -4.86 -1.23 14.77
CA PHE A 125 -4.92 -2.69 14.73
C PHE A 125 -5.58 -3.28 15.98
N ASN A 126 -5.35 -2.70 17.15
CA ASN A 126 -5.99 -3.14 18.40
C ASN A 126 -7.42 -2.59 18.52
N ALA A 127 -7.69 -1.40 17.99
CA ALA A 127 -9.02 -0.80 17.98
C ALA A 127 -10.01 -1.61 17.14
N TYR A 128 -9.55 -2.23 16.05
CA TYR A 128 -10.41 -2.90 15.06
C TYR A 128 -10.00 -4.36 14.82
N PRO A 129 -10.35 -5.28 15.74
CA PRO A 129 -9.89 -6.68 15.69
C PRO A 129 -10.49 -7.51 14.52
N LEU A 130 -11.44 -6.94 13.77
CA LEU A 130 -12.05 -7.57 12.59
C LEU A 130 -11.44 -7.09 11.27
N LEU A 131 -10.38 -6.28 11.29
CA LEU A 131 -9.71 -5.82 10.07
C LEU A 131 -9.16 -7.01 9.25
N GLU A 132 -9.62 -7.10 8.01
CA GLU A 132 -9.11 -8.00 6.99
C GLU A 132 -8.24 -7.27 5.96
N THR A 133 -8.42 -5.95 5.79
CA THR A 133 -7.72 -5.14 4.80
C THR A 133 -7.26 -3.82 5.39
N PHE A 134 -5.97 -3.53 5.31
CA PHE A 134 -5.39 -2.28 5.80
C PHE A 134 -4.45 -1.65 4.76
N TYR A 135 -4.71 -0.40 4.40
CA TYR A 135 -3.92 0.36 3.44
C TYR A 135 -3.41 1.64 4.14
N ALA A 136 -2.16 2.00 3.89
CA ALA A 136 -1.58 3.29 4.28
C ALA A 136 -0.85 3.90 3.08
N ARG A 137 -0.99 5.21 2.86
CA ARG A 137 -0.28 5.94 1.81
C ARG A 137 0.42 7.18 2.38
N GLY A 138 1.68 7.38 2.02
CA GLY A 138 2.57 8.37 2.60
C GLY A 138 3.52 7.73 3.61
N GLY A 139 4.83 7.95 3.45
CA GLY A 139 5.86 7.35 4.31
C GLY A 139 6.29 8.22 5.49
N ASN A 140 6.13 9.54 5.40
CA ASN A 140 6.68 10.45 6.43
C ASN A 140 5.98 10.25 7.77
N GLY A 141 6.75 9.95 8.82
CA GLY A 141 6.19 9.76 10.16
C GLY A 141 5.30 8.52 10.31
N LEU A 142 5.24 7.64 9.31
CA LEU A 142 4.46 6.41 9.36
C LEU A 142 5.06 5.45 10.39
N ASN A 143 4.22 4.97 11.32
CA ASN A 143 4.57 3.90 12.25
C ASN A 143 3.43 2.88 12.33
N LEU A 144 3.76 1.58 12.29
CA LEU A 144 2.80 0.47 12.40
C LEU A 144 2.95 -0.32 13.70
N GLY A 145 4.08 -0.22 14.41
CA GLY A 145 4.28 -0.75 15.76
C GLY A 145 4.35 -2.28 15.89
N SER A 146 4.53 -3.02 14.79
CA SER A 146 4.57 -4.50 14.73
C SER A 146 3.30 -5.21 15.27
N PRO A 147 2.13 -5.02 14.61
CA PRO A 147 0.86 -5.47 15.16
C PRO A 147 0.73 -6.99 15.23
N THR A 148 -0.04 -7.47 16.21
CA THR A 148 -0.56 -8.84 16.21
C THR A 148 -2.01 -8.79 15.77
N HIS A 149 -2.32 -9.31 14.59
CA HIS A 149 -3.68 -9.24 14.04
C HIS A 149 -4.10 -10.58 13.42
N ALA A 150 -5.13 -11.21 13.99
CA ALA A 150 -5.52 -12.58 13.65
C ALA A 150 -6.19 -12.70 12.26
N LEU A 151 -6.84 -11.63 11.79
CA LEU A 151 -7.70 -11.67 10.60
C LEU A 151 -7.19 -10.84 9.43
N LEU A 152 -6.05 -10.14 9.57
CA LEU A 152 -5.56 -9.25 8.52
C LEU A 152 -5.04 -10.11 7.36
N LYS A 153 -5.69 -9.98 6.19
CA LYS A 153 -5.38 -10.72 4.96
C LYS A 153 -4.60 -9.88 3.97
N THR A 154 -4.82 -8.57 3.97
CA THR A 154 -4.22 -7.64 3.03
C THR A 154 -3.61 -6.46 3.78
N LEU A 155 -2.32 -6.24 3.54
CA LEU A 155 -1.57 -5.07 3.99
C LEU A 155 -0.90 -4.41 2.79
N VAL A 156 -1.23 -3.14 2.55
CA VAL A 156 -0.63 -2.32 1.49
C VAL A 156 -0.05 -1.05 2.09
N VAL A 157 1.22 -0.78 1.82
CA VAL A 157 1.90 0.45 2.22
C VAL A 157 2.45 1.12 0.96
N GLN A 158 1.96 2.33 0.68
CA GLN A 158 2.35 3.12 -0.47
C GLN A 158 3.21 4.30 -0.01
N SER A 159 4.43 4.42 -0.51
CA SER A 159 5.35 5.52 -0.17
C SER A 159 6.21 5.85 -1.37
N GLY A 160 6.53 7.14 -1.54
CA GLY A 160 7.59 7.58 -2.46
C GLY A 160 9.00 7.37 -1.91
N GLY A 161 9.11 7.03 -0.61
CA GLY A 161 10.34 6.59 0.03
C GLY A 161 10.03 5.93 1.37
N LEU A 162 10.22 4.62 1.48
CA LEU A 162 9.86 3.85 2.68
C LEU A 162 11.06 3.65 3.60
N ASP A 163 10.92 4.12 4.85
CA ASP A 163 11.90 3.87 5.89
C ASP A 163 11.99 2.35 6.18
N ALA A 164 13.21 1.82 6.21
CA ALA A 164 13.50 0.45 6.58
C ALA A 164 12.94 0.06 7.96
N GLU A 165 12.72 1.02 8.87
CA GLU A 165 12.04 0.76 10.15
C GLU A 165 10.60 0.28 9.94
N VAL A 166 9.85 0.88 9.01
CA VAL A 166 8.48 0.44 8.69
C VAL A 166 8.49 -0.96 8.10
N VAL A 167 9.46 -1.28 7.23
CA VAL A 167 9.65 -2.66 6.72
C VAL A 167 9.88 -3.62 7.88
N ARG A 168 10.81 -3.31 8.79
CA ARG A 168 11.10 -4.15 9.96
C ARG A 168 9.89 -4.31 10.88
N GLU A 169 9.05 -3.29 11.04
CA GLU A 169 7.80 -3.38 11.80
C GLU A 169 6.80 -4.34 11.15
N VAL A 170 6.63 -4.28 9.82
CA VAL A 170 5.80 -5.24 9.09
C VAL A 170 6.33 -6.66 9.27
N LEU A 171 7.64 -6.86 9.12
CA LEU A 171 8.27 -8.20 9.26
C LEU A 171 8.29 -8.69 10.72
N GLY A 172 8.23 -7.79 11.70
CA GLY A 172 8.08 -8.10 13.12
C GLY A 172 6.63 -8.38 13.54
N ALA A 173 5.65 -8.11 12.67
CA ALA A 173 4.23 -8.31 12.94
C ALA A 173 3.83 -9.79 12.97
N SER A 174 2.84 -10.13 13.80
CA SER A 174 2.22 -11.46 13.81
C SER A 174 0.91 -11.43 13.04
N LEU A 175 0.98 -11.75 11.74
CA LEU A 175 -0.15 -11.70 10.80
C LEU A 175 -0.40 -13.09 10.17
N PRO A 176 -0.93 -14.07 10.94
CA PRO A 176 -1.04 -15.46 10.49
C PRO A 176 -2.02 -15.66 9.32
N ALA A 177 -2.92 -14.71 9.09
CA ALA A 177 -3.89 -14.74 8.00
C ALA A 177 -3.45 -13.93 6.77
N LEU A 178 -2.24 -13.36 6.76
CA LEU A 178 -1.79 -12.50 5.67
C LEU A 178 -1.63 -13.29 4.37
N GLU A 179 -2.37 -12.87 3.34
CA GLU A 179 -2.35 -13.47 2.00
C GLU A 179 -1.79 -12.51 0.95
N HIS A 180 -1.86 -11.20 1.19
CA HIS A 180 -1.40 -10.15 0.31
C HIS A 180 -0.59 -9.13 1.09
N LEU A 181 0.67 -8.94 0.68
CA LEU A 181 1.56 -7.90 1.15
C LEU A 181 2.07 -7.11 -0.05
N GLU A 182 1.89 -5.79 -0.01
CA GLU A 182 2.40 -4.86 -1.02
C GLU A 182 3.11 -3.70 -0.30
N LEU A 183 4.39 -3.50 -0.63
CA LEU A 183 5.21 -2.42 -0.09
C LEU A 183 5.80 -1.64 -1.28
N TRP A 184 5.50 -0.34 -1.34
CA TRP A 184 6.16 0.57 -2.27
C TRP A 184 7.38 1.13 -1.55
N LEU A 185 8.56 0.75 -2.03
CA LEU A 185 9.81 1.03 -1.33
C LEU A 185 10.33 2.44 -1.61
N GLY A 186 9.99 2.97 -2.78
CA GLY A 186 10.29 4.32 -3.21
C GLY A 186 11.75 4.54 -3.58
N ASP A 187 12.12 5.81 -3.54
CA ASP A 187 13.40 6.38 -3.92
C ASP A 187 14.11 7.02 -2.72
N SER A 188 15.44 6.89 -2.69
CA SER A 188 16.26 7.38 -1.58
C SER A 188 16.23 8.91 -1.41
N SER A 189 15.95 9.66 -2.47
CA SER A 189 15.76 11.12 -2.45
C SER A 189 14.53 11.55 -1.65
N TYR A 190 13.55 10.65 -1.52
CA TYR A 190 12.27 10.89 -0.82
C TYR A 190 12.14 10.06 0.46
N GLY A 191 13.26 9.55 0.98
CA GLY A 191 13.34 8.94 2.30
C GLY A 191 13.43 7.42 2.32
N ALA A 192 13.53 6.75 1.17
CA ALA A 192 13.78 5.31 1.15
C ALA A 192 15.13 4.98 1.80
N THR A 193 15.11 4.08 2.79
CA THR A 193 16.33 3.56 3.43
C THR A 193 16.39 2.03 3.42
N THR A 194 15.40 1.38 2.80
CA THR A 194 15.27 -0.07 2.73
C THR A 194 16.36 -0.67 1.85
N THR A 195 17.02 -1.70 2.35
CA THR A 195 17.98 -2.50 1.59
C THR A 195 17.45 -3.93 1.38
N VAL A 196 18.07 -4.68 0.48
CA VAL A 196 17.76 -6.12 0.29
C VAL A 196 17.94 -6.93 1.58
N ASP A 197 18.89 -6.55 2.44
CA ASP A 197 19.13 -7.25 3.70
C ASP A 197 17.93 -7.11 4.67
N ASP A 198 17.25 -5.97 4.68
CA ASP A 198 16.03 -5.75 5.46
C ASP A 198 14.89 -6.67 5.02
N LEU A 199 14.87 -7.09 3.75
CA LEU A 199 13.88 -8.00 3.18
C LEU A 199 14.19 -9.48 3.45
N GLY A 200 15.41 -9.82 3.88
CA GLY A 200 15.86 -11.20 4.09
C GLY A 200 14.88 -12.08 4.90
N PRO A 201 14.33 -11.62 6.04
CA PRO A 201 13.32 -12.37 6.80
C PRO A 201 12.06 -12.69 5.99
N LEU A 202 11.57 -11.76 5.17
CA LEU A 202 10.42 -11.98 4.27
C LEU A 202 10.74 -13.01 3.20
N LEU A 203 11.90 -12.86 2.55
CA LEU A 203 12.35 -13.72 1.45
C LEU A 203 12.56 -15.18 1.88
N SER A 204 12.77 -15.43 3.18
CA SER A 204 12.83 -16.79 3.75
C SER A 204 11.53 -17.59 3.58
N GLY A 205 10.39 -16.92 3.39
CA GLY A 205 9.06 -17.55 3.34
C GLY A 205 8.52 -18.02 4.70
N ALA A 206 9.22 -17.76 5.80
CA ALA A 206 8.83 -18.30 7.10
C ALA A 206 7.81 -17.43 7.86
N LEU A 207 7.77 -16.12 7.60
CA LEU A 207 7.00 -15.16 8.39
C LEU A 207 5.48 -15.27 8.17
N PHE A 208 5.07 -15.34 6.90
CA PHE A 208 3.67 -15.31 6.50
C PHE A 208 3.34 -16.57 5.71
N PRO A 209 2.99 -17.69 6.36
CA PRO A 209 2.81 -18.99 5.70
C PRO A 209 1.63 -19.02 4.72
N GLY A 210 0.69 -18.07 4.83
CA GLY A 210 -0.45 -17.90 3.94
C GLY A 210 -0.22 -16.95 2.76
N LEU A 211 0.97 -16.33 2.65
CA LEU A 211 1.22 -15.29 1.65
C LEU A 211 1.16 -15.86 0.23
N LYS A 212 0.33 -15.23 -0.60
CA LYS A 212 0.11 -15.58 -2.02
C LYS A 212 0.50 -14.44 -2.95
N TYR A 213 0.38 -13.19 -2.51
CA TYR A 213 0.78 -12.01 -3.26
C TYR A 213 1.89 -11.29 -2.51
N LEU A 214 3.01 -11.08 -3.19
CA LEU A 214 4.10 -10.25 -2.72
C LEU A 214 4.38 -9.16 -3.75
N GLY A 215 4.09 -7.92 -3.37
CA GLY A 215 4.50 -6.72 -4.10
C GLY A 215 5.64 -6.01 -3.39
N LEU A 216 6.76 -5.85 -4.08
CA LEU A 216 7.86 -4.96 -3.70
C LEU A 216 8.01 -3.95 -4.84
N CYS A 217 7.04 -3.05 -4.89
CA CYS A 217 6.81 -2.15 -6.01
C CYS A 217 7.63 -0.87 -5.83
N ASP A 218 7.69 -0.08 -6.90
CA ASP A 218 8.17 1.30 -6.88
C ASP A 218 9.56 1.43 -6.23
N ALA A 219 10.46 0.48 -6.52
CA ALA A 219 11.73 0.37 -5.82
C ALA A 219 12.91 0.85 -6.68
N GLU A 220 13.71 1.77 -6.15
CA GLU A 220 14.98 2.21 -6.76
C GLU A 220 15.98 1.04 -6.94
N ILE A 221 15.91 0.05 -6.05
CA ILE A 221 16.79 -1.15 -6.02
C ILE A 221 16.14 -2.41 -6.63
N SER A 222 15.36 -2.24 -7.71
CA SER A 222 14.54 -3.31 -8.28
C SER A 222 15.36 -4.51 -8.80
N ASP A 223 16.52 -4.28 -9.41
CA ASP A 223 17.36 -5.35 -9.94
C ASP A 223 17.96 -6.22 -8.82
N GLU A 224 18.38 -5.60 -7.71
CA GLU A 224 18.89 -6.29 -6.53
C GLU A 224 17.82 -7.11 -5.84
N ILE A 225 16.60 -6.57 -5.73
CA ILE A 225 15.44 -7.28 -5.20
C ILE A 225 15.11 -8.49 -6.08
N ALA A 226 15.06 -8.32 -7.39
CA ALA A 226 14.79 -9.39 -8.34
C ALA A 226 15.83 -10.52 -8.23
N ALA A 227 17.12 -10.17 -8.13
CA ALA A 227 18.21 -11.12 -7.94
C ALA A 227 18.10 -11.88 -6.60
N ALA A 228 17.73 -11.20 -5.52
CA ALA A 228 17.52 -11.84 -4.22
C ALA A 228 16.34 -12.82 -4.26
N ILE A 229 15.20 -12.40 -4.82
CA ILE A 229 14.00 -13.23 -4.95
C ILE A 229 14.24 -14.46 -5.82
N ALA A 230 15.03 -14.34 -6.89
CA ALA A 230 15.33 -15.44 -7.81
C ALA A 230 15.91 -16.69 -7.11
N THR A 231 16.54 -16.49 -5.95
CA THR A 231 17.14 -17.58 -5.15
C THR A 231 16.36 -17.86 -3.86
N ALA A 232 15.33 -17.07 -3.56
CA ALA A 232 14.62 -17.07 -2.28
C ALA A 232 13.55 -18.17 -2.20
N PRO A 233 13.37 -18.81 -1.03
CA PRO A 233 12.29 -19.78 -0.81
C PRO A 233 10.88 -19.23 -1.02
N ILE A 234 10.66 -17.93 -0.75
CA ILE A 234 9.34 -17.28 -0.89
C ILE A 234 8.74 -17.46 -2.29
N LEU A 235 9.58 -17.52 -3.33
CA LEU A 235 9.15 -17.68 -4.72
C LEU A 235 8.47 -19.03 -4.97
N GLY A 236 8.75 -20.03 -4.14
CA GLY A 236 8.08 -21.33 -4.17
C GLY A 236 6.74 -21.37 -3.41
N GLN A 237 6.43 -20.32 -2.66
CA GLN A 237 5.22 -20.20 -1.84
C GLN A 237 4.16 -19.29 -2.48
N ILE A 238 4.57 -18.12 -2.99
CA ILE A 238 3.66 -17.12 -3.54
C ILE A 238 3.11 -17.54 -4.91
N GLU A 239 1.96 -16.99 -5.28
CA GLU A 239 1.34 -17.13 -6.59
C GLU A 239 1.58 -15.92 -7.49
N VAL A 240 1.72 -14.73 -6.90
CA VAL A 240 1.92 -13.48 -7.61
C VAL A 240 3.13 -12.77 -7.04
N LEU A 241 4.06 -12.42 -7.94
CA LEU A 241 5.16 -11.51 -7.66
C LEU A 241 4.92 -10.23 -8.44
N ASP A 242 4.96 -9.11 -7.74
CA ASP A 242 4.82 -7.77 -8.31
C ASP A 242 6.09 -6.95 -8.00
N LEU A 243 6.80 -6.57 -9.05
CA LEU A 243 7.99 -5.70 -9.04
C LEU A 243 7.75 -4.48 -9.95
N SER A 244 6.49 -4.10 -10.14
CA SER A 244 6.09 -2.97 -10.97
C SER A 244 6.52 -1.63 -10.39
N LEU A 245 6.41 -0.59 -11.21
CA LEU A 245 6.65 0.82 -10.85
C LEU A 245 8.11 1.14 -10.49
N GLY A 246 9.01 0.15 -10.50
CA GLY A 246 10.40 0.34 -10.13
C GLY A 246 11.35 0.56 -11.31
N THR A 247 12.64 0.41 -11.01
CA THR A 247 13.76 0.60 -11.94
C THR A 247 14.23 -0.70 -12.60
N LEU A 248 13.40 -1.76 -12.59
CA LEU A 248 13.77 -3.11 -13.05
C LEU A 248 14.30 -3.10 -14.50
N GLY A 249 15.51 -3.61 -14.68
CA GLY A 249 16.16 -3.74 -15.99
C GLY A 249 16.48 -5.18 -16.36
N ASP A 250 17.31 -5.32 -17.39
CA ASP A 250 17.65 -6.62 -17.95
C ASP A 250 18.34 -7.53 -16.92
N ASP A 251 19.22 -6.99 -16.06
CA ASP A 251 19.95 -7.79 -15.07
C ASP A 251 19.00 -8.45 -14.06
N GLY A 252 18.05 -7.70 -13.48
CA GLY A 252 17.03 -8.24 -12.60
C GLY A 252 16.09 -9.21 -13.31
N ALA A 253 15.61 -8.84 -14.51
CA ALA A 253 14.73 -9.69 -15.30
C ALA A 253 15.40 -11.03 -15.70
N LEU A 254 16.67 -11.01 -16.08
CA LEU A 254 17.45 -12.21 -16.42
C LEU A 254 17.71 -13.09 -15.19
N ALA A 255 17.91 -12.48 -14.01
CA ALA A 255 18.00 -13.21 -12.76
C ALA A 255 16.70 -13.97 -12.47
N LEU A 256 15.53 -13.32 -12.64
CA LEU A 256 14.22 -13.96 -12.49
C LEU A 256 14.02 -15.09 -13.49
N ILE A 257 14.31 -14.87 -14.79
CA ILE A 257 14.20 -15.93 -15.82
C ILE A 257 15.01 -17.18 -15.44
N SER A 258 16.14 -16.98 -14.75
CA SER A 258 17.03 -18.05 -14.31
C SER A 258 16.57 -18.73 -13.01
N ALA A 259 15.55 -18.19 -12.34
CA ALA A 259 15.07 -18.68 -11.06
C ALA A 259 14.32 -20.01 -11.19
N PRO A 260 14.73 -21.09 -10.49
CA PRO A 260 14.13 -22.41 -10.64
C PRO A 260 12.64 -22.49 -10.29
N SER A 261 12.16 -21.60 -9.40
CA SER A 261 10.78 -21.58 -8.94
C SER A 261 9.89 -20.58 -9.68
N LEU A 262 10.42 -19.74 -10.59
CA LEU A 262 9.61 -18.70 -11.25
C LEU A 262 8.43 -19.30 -12.03
N GLY A 263 8.64 -20.44 -12.68
CA GLY A 263 7.59 -21.16 -13.41
C GLY A 263 6.45 -21.74 -12.55
N LYS A 264 6.51 -21.58 -11.21
CA LYS A 264 5.42 -21.92 -10.29
C LYS A 264 4.47 -20.75 -10.02
N LEU A 265 4.89 -19.53 -10.34
CA LEU A 265 4.02 -18.36 -10.21
C LEU A 265 2.81 -18.51 -11.13
N ARG A 266 1.69 -17.92 -10.71
CA ARG A 266 0.54 -17.68 -11.57
C ARG A 266 0.73 -16.40 -12.39
N HIS A 267 1.34 -15.37 -11.79
CA HIS A 267 1.51 -14.06 -12.39
C HIS A 267 2.81 -13.38 -11.95
N LEU A 268 3.48 -12.73 -12.89
CA LEU A 268 4.58 -11.78 -12.66
C LEU A 268 4.14 -10.43 -13.20
N ASP A 269 4.10 -9.41 -12.36
CA ASP A 269 3.85 -8.04 -12.76
C ASP A 269 5.16 -7.24 -12.72
N ILE A 270 5.54 -6.67 -13.84
CA ILE A 270 6.67 -5.74 -13.98
C ILE A 270 6.23 -4.48 -14.74
N HIS A 271 4.95 -4.09 -14.73
CA HIS A 271 4.53 -2.90 -15.47
C HIS A 271 5.28 -1.65 -14.96
N HIS A 272 5.57 -0.70 -15.86
CA HIS A 272 6.56 0.36 -15.61
C HIS A 272 7.95 -0.22 -15.27
N HIS A 273 8.75 -0.44 -16.31
CA HIS A 273 10.09 -1.07 -16.20
C HIS A 273 11.06 -0.56 -17.28
N TYR A 274 12.35 -0.87 -17.12
CA TYR A 274 13.43 -0.56 -18.09
C TYR A 274 13.97 -1.80 -18.83
N VAL A 275 13.36 -2.96 -18.63
CA VAL A 275 13.67 -4.21 -19.36
C VAL A 275 13.54 -4.02 -20.87
N THR A 276 14.55 -4.45 -21.62
CA THR A 276 14.58 -4.33 -23.09
C THR A 276 13.56 -5.25 -23.76
N PRO A 277 13.11 -4.92 -24.99
CA PRO A 277 12.16 -5.75 -25.72
C PRO A 277 12.60 -7.22 -25.88
N GLU A 278 13.91 -7.47 -26.07
CA GLU A 278 14.45 -8.84 -26.19
C GLU A 278 14.24 -9.65 -24.91
N VAL A 279 14.48 -9.05 -23.73
CA VAL A 279 14.31 -9.74 -22.45
C VAL A 279 12.82 -9.86 -22.10
N VAL A 280 11.98 -8.88 -22.44
CA VAL A 280 10.52 -8.98 -22.32
C VAL A 280 9.97 -10.16 -23.13
N GLU A 281 10.43 -10.37 -24.38
CA GLU A 281 10.01 -11.53 -25.18
C GLU A 281 10.33 -12.86 -24.48
N ARG A 282 11.46 -12.93 -23.75
CA ARG A 282 11.84 -14.11 -22.97
C ARG A 282 10.96 -14.30 -21.74
N LEU A 283 10.59 -13.22 -21.04
CA LEU A 283 9.63 -13.27 -19.94
C LEU A 283 8.26 -13.75 -20.42
N LEU A 284 7.76 -13.20 -21.53
CA LEU A 284 6.46 -13.58 -22.12
C LEU A 284 6.43 -15.02 -22.65
N ALA A 285 7.59 -15.63 -22.91
CA ALA A 285 7.70 -17.03 -23.31
C ALA A 285 7.63 -18.02 -22.13
N LEU A 286 7.63 -17.53 -20.88
CA LEU A 286 7.49 -18.37 -19.68
C LEU A 286 6.07 -18.96 -19.58
N PRO A 287 5.90 -20.11 -18.91
CA PRO A 287 4.58 -20.74 -18.75
C PRO A 287 3.74 -20.10 -17.63
N ILE A 288 3.83 -18.78 -17.46
CA ILE A 288 3.12 -17.98 -16.45
C ILE A 288 2.50 -16.75 -17.11
N SER A 289 1.55 -16.08 -16.46
CA SER A 289 1.09 -14.77 -16.92
C SER A 289 2.16 -13.73 -16.59
N VAL A 290 2.49 -12.85 -17.54
CA VAL A 290 3.39 -11.72 -17.32
C VAL A 290 2.72 -10.43 -17.77
N ASP A 291 2.71 -9.41 -16.91
CA ASP A 291 2.44 -8.02 -17.31
C ASP A 291 3.77 -7.29 -17.44
N ALA A 292 4.08 -6.84 -18.65
CA ALA A 292 5.25 -6.04 -18.99
C ALA A 292 4.84 -4.80 -19.79
N THR A 293 3.75 -4.17 -19.37
CA THR A 293 3.26 -2.92 -19.97
C THR A 293 3.98 -1.70 -19.42
N GLY A 294 3.96 -0.59 -20.17
CA GLY A 294 4.66 0.64 -19.77
C GLY A 294 6.20 0.52 -19.77
N PRO A 295 6.85 0.10 -20.86
CA PRO A 295 8.30 0.13 -20.93
C PRO A 295 8.82 1.59 -20.96
N GLU A 296 9.79 1.87 -20.12
CA GLU A 296 10.54 3.13 -20.04
C GLU A 296 11.92 2.98 -20.68
N THR A 297 12.58 4.11 -20.96
CA THR A 297 13.93 4.15 -21.53
C THR A 297 14.84 5.05 -20.72
N ALA A 298 16.06 4.60 -20.45
CA ALA A 298 17.11 5.38 -19.80
C ALA A 298 18.39 5.34 -20.65
N HIS A 299 19.28 6.34 -20.54
CA HIS A 299 20.55 6.32 -21.26
C HIS A 299 21.57 5.40 -20.59
N ASP A 300 21.54 5.34 -19.26
CA ASP A 300 22.26 4.38 -18.43
C ASP A 300 21.41 3.96 -17.21
N ASP A 301 21.97 3.14 -16.33
CA ASP A 301 21.26 2.61 -15.16
C ASP A 301 21.02 3.68 -14.08
N GLU A 302 21.84 4.74 -14.04
CA GLU A 302 21.72 5.85 -13.07
C GLU A 302 20.57 6.80 -13.45
N ASP A 303 20.13 6.77 -14.71
CA ASP A 303 19.00 7.57 -15.22
C ASP A 303 17.61 6.91 -15.00
N ARG A 304 17.55 5.70 -14.45
CA ARG A 304 16.28 5.01 -14.19
C ARG A 304 15.60 5.62 -12.95
N TYR A 305 14.28 5.78 -13.01
CA TYR A 305 13.50 6.36 -11.94
C TYR A 305 12.27 5.48 -11.62
N VAL A 306 11.81 5.56 -10.38
CA VAL A 306 10.57 4.91 -9.95
C VAL A 306 9.35 5.72 -10.43
N ALA A 307 8.21 5.07 -10.63
CA ALA A 307 7.03 5.70 -11.20
C ALA A 307 6.41 6.76 -10.26
N VAL A 308 6.56 6.56 -8.93
CA VAL A 308 5.91 7.34 -7.90
C VAL A 308 6.91 7.76 -6.82
N SER A 309 7.80 8.70 -7.16
CA SER A 309 8.82 9.20 -6.22
C SER A 309 8.33 10.38 -5.38
N GLU A 310 7.71 11.37 -6.03
CA GLU A 310 7.28 12.64 -5.41
C GLU A 310 5.81 12.63 -5.02
#